data_AF-A0A954A778-F1
#
_entry.id   AF-A0A954A778-F1
#
_cell.length_a   1.000
_cell.length_b   1.000
_cell.length_c   1.000
_cell.angle_alpha   90.00
_cell.angle_beta   90.00
_cell.angle_gamma   90.00
#
_symmetry.space_group_name_H-M   'P 1'
#
loop_
_entity.id
_entity.type
_entity.pdbx_description
1 polymer ?
#
loop_
_entity_poly.entity_id
_entity_poly.type
_entity_poly.pdbx_seq_one_letter_code
_entity_poly.pdbx_strand_id
1 'polypeptide(L)'
;MSAHRAQRWLPTLGVFQVALLFGAFEFGAFELGAPSTARAQSITDGDATWSFVGEFNDFEADPGNDRFFQHLWFVRTLALSPEIELDFSAPTSATFLGNTATHSFSMPDVEIEVVTAIADSSPGSALVVQTMRATNVSPVPLTIRGYAYIDLTLSATGTDTVTLLGPTQTIVTDSTTPNQAFLDALLAGQFQVAPFPVLRDLLRDGSPTQLDNTGLPFSGGDATVAFQWNADVDPGALATFPIIYSISGDVLPPSTREFQRGDANGDAIVDISDVVTALQELFVPGTVPGPCPDALDANDDGGVDVADAVYLLASLFI
;
A
#
# COMPACT_ATOMS: atom_id res chain seq x y z
N MET A 1 -3.29 -79.73 9.86
CA MET A 1 -3.15 -78.89 11.06
C MET A 1 -2.03 -77.90 10.82
N SER A 2 -2.29 -76.64 11.17
CA SER A 2 -1.49 -75.42 10.98
C SER A 2 -1.40 -74.86 9.54
N ALA A 3 -2.19 -73.81 9.34
CA ALA A 3 -2.07 -72.82 8.28
C ALA A 3 -1.45 -71.55 8.89
N HIS A 4 -0.61 -70.81 8.14
CA HIS A 4 -0.75 -69.36 7.95
C HIS A 4 0.40 -68.74 7.14
N ARG A 5 0.01 -67.70 6.36
CA ARG A 5 0.80 -66.69 5.62
C ARG A 5 1.53 -67.20 4.37
N ALA A 6 1.52 -66.49 3.24
CA ALA A 6 1.57 -65.04 3.05
C ALA A 6 0.80 -64.55 1.79
N GLN A 7 0.54 -63.24 1.77
CA GLN A 7 -0.40 -62.50 0.92
C GLN A 7 0.04 -62.35 -0.55
N ARG A 8 -0.96 -62.42 -1.44
CA ARG A 8 -0.94 -62.03 -2.86
C ARG A 8 -0.99 -60.51 -3.01
N TRP A 9 -0.28 -59.99 -4.01
CA TRP A 9 -0.60 -58.74 -4.70
C TRP A 9 -0.34 -58.89 -6.20
N LEU A 10 -1.09 -58.08 -6.99
CA LEU A 10 -1.10 -57.80 -8.44
C LEU A 10 -2.26 -58.46 -9.23
N PRO A 11 -2.75 -57.88 -10.34
CA PRO A 11 -2.50 -56.57 -11.02
C PRO A 11 -3.81 -55.75 -11.25
N THR A 12 -3.88 -54.53 -11.83
CA THR A 12 -3.90 -54.17 -13.29
C THR A 12 -4.08 -52.63 -13.43
N LEU A 13 -3.20 -51.87 -14.10
CA LEU A 13 -3.13 -51.51 -15.55
C LEU A 13 -4.13 -50.43 -16.03
N GLY A 14 -3.59 -49.32 -16.56
CA GLY A 14 -4.33 -48.30 -17.31
C GLY A 14 -3.54 -47.03 -17.60
N VAL A 15 -2.46 -47.12 -18.37
CA VAL A 15 -1.72 -45.97 -18.94
C VAL A 15 -2.46 -45.48 -20.18
N PHE A 16 -2.68 -44.17 -20.30
CA PHE A 16 -2.78 -43.49 -21.60
C PHE A 16 -1.87 -42.27 -21.59
N GLN A 17 -0.77 -42.41 -22.34
CA GLN A 17 0.18 -41.36 -22.67
C GLN A 17 -0.41 -40.49 -23.79
N VAL A 18 -0.41 -39.17 -23.62
CA VAL A 18 -0.31 -38.24 -24.75
C VAL A 18 0.97 -37.45 -24.51
N ALA A 19 2.00 -37.79 -25.27
CA ALA A 19 3.26 -37.06 -25.32
C ALA A 19 3.13 -35.91 -26.31
N LEU A 20 3.38 -34.68 -25.84
CA LEU A 20 3.82 -33.58 -26.69
C LEU A 20 5.13 -33.04 -26.13
N LEU A 21 6.18 -33.19 -26.93
CA LEU A 21 7.53 -32.68 -26.72
C LEU A 21 7.52 -31.16 -26.61
N PHE A 22 8.03 -30.59 -25.51
CA PHE A 22 8.91 -29.42 -25.52
C PHE A 22 9.90 -29.56 -24.36
N GLY A 23 11.14 -29.11 -24.58
CA GLY A 23 12.34 -29.52 -23.83
C GLY A 23 12.29 -29.34 -22.31
N ALA A 24 12.91 -30.27 -21.60
CA ALA A 24 13.19 -30.15 -20.18
C ALA A 24 14.16 -28.98 -19.95
N PHE A 25 13.67 -27.90 -19.33
CA PHE A 25 14.51 -27.04 -18.51
C PHE A 25 14.53 -27.69 -17.12
N GLU A 26 15.69 -28.18 -16.70
CA GLU A 26 15.93 -28.56 -15.32
C GLU A 26 15.84 -27.28 -14.46
N PHE A 27 14.76 -27.12 -13.71
CA PHE A 27 14.79 -26.26 -12.53
C PHE A 27 15.66 -26.98 -11.50
N GLY A 28 16.90 -26.51 -11.34
CA GLY A 28 17.75 -26.91 -10.24
C GLY A 28 16.99 -26.75 -8.93
N ALA A 29 17.05 -27.75 -8.07
CA ALA A 29 16.49 -27.70 -6.73
C ALA A 29 16.99 -26.43 -6.03
N PHE A 30 16.09 -25.48 -5.77
CA PHE A 30 16.35 -24.38 -4.86
C PHE A 30 16.37 -24.98 -3.47
N GLU A 31 17.55 -25.21 -2.91
CA GLU A 31 17.67 -25.47 -1.48
C GLU A 31 17.05 -24.27 -0.74
N LEU A 32 15.95 -24.50 -0.02
CA LEU A 32 15.50 -23.59 1.02
C LEU A 32 16.60 -23.56 2.08
N GLY A 33 17.54 -22.65 1.92
CA GLY A 33 18.51 -22.31 2.95
C GLY A 33 17.75 -21.96 4.22
N ALA A 34 18.22 -22.49 5.34
CA ALA A 34 17.74 -22.12 6.68
C ALA A 34 17.58 -20.58 6.77
N PRO A 35 16.57 -20.07 7.50
CA PRO A 35 16.33 -18.63 7.57
C PRO A 35 17.59 -17.93 8.05
N SER A 36 18.28 -17.26 7.13
CA SER A 36 19.45 -16.47 7.44
C SER A 36 18.97 -15.23 8.19
N THR A 37 19.49 -15.05 9.39
CA THR A 37 19.43 -13.83 10.20
C THR A 37 19.42 -12.54 9.37
N ALA A 38 18.37 -11.73 9.56
CA ALA A 38 18.27 -10.29 9.28
C ALA A 38 18.98 -9.80 8.00
N ARG A 39 18.40 -10.11 6.84
CA ARG A 39 18.63 -9.30 5.63
C ARG A 39 17.63 -8.14 5.69
N ALA A 40 18.10 -6.91 5.59
CA ALA A 40 17.26 -5.71 5.52
C ALA A 40 16.18 -5.92 4.44
N GLN A 41 14.92 -5.87 4.86
CA GLN A 41 13.76 -5.91 3.99
C GLN A 41 13.59 -4.48 3.48
N SER A 42 14.02 -4.18 2.27
CA SER A 42 13.80 -2.87 1.66
C SER A 42 13.44 -3.03 0.19
N ILE A 43 12.76 -2.02 -0.34
CA ILE A 43 12.50 -1.83 -1.77
C ILE A 43 13.14 -0.52 -2.19
N THR A 44 13.60 -0.48 -3.44
CA THR A 44 14.31 0.67 -4.00
C THR A 44 13.79 0.98 -5.40
N ASP A 45 13.70 2.27 -5.72
CA ASP A 45 13.52 2.79 -7.07
C ASP A 45 14.36 4.06 -7.18
N GLY A 46 15.23 4.15 -8.18
CA GLY A 46 16.20 5.26 -8.28
C GLY A 46 17.02 5.49 -7.00
N ASP A 47 16.95 6.70 -6.43
CA ASP A 47 17.55 7.06 -5.14
C ASP A 47 16.61 6.85 -3.94
N ALA A 48 15.34 6.52 -4.18
CA ALA A 48 14.35 6.26 -3.16
C ALA A 48 14.47 4.86 -2.57
N THR A 49 14.43 4.77 -1.24
CA THR A 49 14.48 3.53 -0.48
C THR A 49 13.39 3.51 0.59
N TRP A 50 12.59 2.46 0.59
CA TRP A 50 11.68 2.15 1.69
C TRP A 50 12.19 0.93 2.46
N SER A 51 12.47 1.09 3.75
CA SER A 51 13.05 0.08 4.62
C SER A 51 12.06 -0.39 5.68
N PHE A 52 11.95 -1.71 5.87
CA PHE A 52 11.15 -2.35 6.90
C PHE A 52 12.11 -2.89 7.98
N VAL A 53 12.30 -2.14 9.08
CA VAL A 53 13.29 -2.44 10.12
C VAL A 53 12.64 -2.41 11.50
N GLY A 54 12.46 -3.58 12.12
CA GLY A 54 11.78 -3.70 13.42
C GLY A 54 10.30 -3.35 13.31
N GLU A 55 9.75 -2.67 14.33
CA GLU A 55 8.39 -2.11 14.31
C GLU A 55 8.26 -0.89 13.38
N PHE A 56 9.34 -0.45 12.73
CA PHE A 56 9.38 0.79 11.96
C PHE A 56 9.50 0.49 10.47
N ASN A 57 8.82 1.31 9.67
CA ASN A 57 9.05 1.40 8.25
C ASN A 57 9.37 2.84 7.86
N ASP A 58 10.57 3.01 7.35
CA ASP A 58 11.25 4.28 7.11
C ASP A 58 11.38 4.50 5.59
N PHE A 59 11.19 5.74 5.17
CA PHE A 59 11.30 6.14 3.77
C PHE A 59 12.33 7.24 3.62
N GLU A 60 13.26 7.03 2.69
CA GLU A 60 14.32 7.95 2.37
C GLU A 60 14.34 8.17 0.85
N ALA A 61 14.16 9.42 0.41
CA ALA A 61 14.32 9.82 -1.00
C ALA A 61 15.71 10.42 -1.28
N ASP A 62 16.42 10.90 -0.24
CA ASP A 62 17.82 11.33 -0.31
C ASP A 62 18.56 10.89 0.97
N PRO A 63 19.62 10.07 0.87
CA PRO A 63 20.41 9.61 2.01
C PRO A 63 20.86 10.72 2.98
N GLY A 64 20.15 10.86 4.10
CA GLY A 64 20.50 11.72 5.23
C GLY A 64 19.70 13.02 5.36
N ASN A 65 18.82 13.36 4.41
CA ASN A 65 18.18 14.69 4.37
C ASN A 65 16.66 14.68 4.59
N ASP A 66 15.93 13.69 4.07
CA ASP A 66 14.47 13.66 4.12
C ASP A 66 13.93 12.28 4.53
N ARG A 67 13.18 12.22 5.65
CA ARG A 67 12.79 10.95 6.27
C ARG A 67 11.36 10.93 6.79
N PHE A 68 10.60 9.91 6.38
CA PHE A 68 9.46 9.45 7.18
C PHE A 68 10.00 8.61 8.33
N PHE A 69 10.03 9.14 9.55
CA PHE A 69 10.68 8.46 10.66
C PHE A 69 9.91 7.22 11.14
N GLN A 70 8.58 7.27 11.16
CA GLN A 70 7.76 6.11 11.49
C GLN A 70 6.42 6.15 10.75
N HIS A 71 6.06 5.06 10.08
CA HIS A 71 4.69 4.83 9.65
C HIS A 71 4.22 3.49 10.23
N LEU A 72 2.98 3.39 10.72
CA LEU A 72 2.44 2.18 11.34
C LEU A 72 1.04 1.89 10.79
N TRP A 73 0.73 0.61 10.64
CA TRP A 73 -0.63 0.14 10.37
C TRP A 73 -1.23 -0.52 11.60
N PHE A 74 -2.50 -0.21 11.88
CA PHE A 74 -3.31 -0.93 12.84
C PHE A 74 -4.61 -1.42 12.20
N VAL A 75 -5.13 -2.51 12.75
CA VAL A 75 -6.43 -3.06 12.38
C VAL A 75 -7.26 -3.35 13.63
N ARG A 76 -8.57 -3.20 13.52
CA ARG A 76 -9.53 -3.64 14.52
C ARG A 76 -10.74 -4.29 13.89
N THR A 77 -11.16 -5.39 14.47
CA THR A 77 -12.47 -6.02 14.29
C THR A 77 -13.08 -6.27 15.68
N LEU A 78 -14.28 -6.87 15.74
CA LEU A 78 -14.84 -7.30 17.02
C LEU A 78 -13.97 -8.38 17.71
N ALA A 79 -13.33 -9.27 16.97
CA ALA A 79 -12.48 -10.31 17.54
C ALA A 79 -11.08 -9.80 17.91
N LEU A 80 -10.63 -8.70 17.29
CA LEU A 80 -9.32 -8.09 17.50
C LEU A 80 -9.33 -6.90 18.46
N SER A 81 -10.49 -6.56 19.06
CA SER A 81 -10.65 -5.41 19.96
C SER A 81 -9.59 -5.43 21.07
N PRO A 82 -8.79 -4.36 21.25
CA PRO A 82 -8.90 -3.01 20.69
C PRO A 82 -8.27 -2.90 19.28
N GLU A 83 -7.14 -2.24 19.10
CA GLU A 83 -6.37 -2.20 17.86
C GLU A 83 -5.19 -3.17 17.93
N ILE A 84 -4.87 -3.83 16.82
CA ILE A 84 -3.65 -4.63 16.65
C ILE A 84 -2.75 -3.93 15.65
N GLU A 85 -1.52 -3.66 16.07
CA GLU A 85 -0.46 -3.17 15.20
C GLU A 85 0.08 -4.28 14.30
N LEU A 86 0.34 -3.97 13.03
CA LEU A 86 0.97 -4.88 12.08
C LEU A 86 2.50 -4.82 12.23
N ASP A 87 3.10 -5.87 12.78
CA ASP A 87 4.56 -5.97 12.97
C ASP A 87 5.27 -6.43 11.70
N PHE A 88 5.76 -5.48 10.90
CA PHE A 88 6.50 -5.73 9.66
C PHE A 88 7.83 -6.48 9.88
N SER A 89 8.34 -6.59 11.11
CA SER A 89 9.51 -7.44 11.38
C SER A 89 9.17 -8.93 11.48
N ALA A 90 7.89 -9.26 11.70
CA ALA A 90 7.40 -10.62 11.85
C ALA A 90 6.07 -10.87 11.09
N PRO A 91 6.00 -10.59 9.78
CA PRO A 91 4.82 -10.90 8.98
C PRO A 91 4.63 -12.42 8.86
N THR A 92 3.41 -12.86 8.53
CA THR A 92 3.15 -14.26 8.18
C THR A 92 3.91 -14.66 6.92
N SER A 93 3.98 -13.77 5.93
CA SER A 93 4.85 -13.87 4.77
C SER A 93 5.20 -12.50 4.22
N ALA A 94 6.33 -12.38 3.52
CA ALA A 94 6.67 -11.18 2.79
C ALA A 94 7.29 -11.53 1.43
N THR A 95 6.94 -10.74 0.41
CA THR A 95 7.53 -10.82 -0.93
C THR A 95 8.03 -9.44 -1.35
N PHE A 96 9.15 -9.43 -2.07
CA PHE A 96 9.82 -8.22 -2.53
C PHE A 96 10.13 -8.41 -4.00
N LEU A 97 9.54 -7.57 -4.87
CA LEU A 97 9.69 -7.64 -6.30
C LEU A 97 9.92 -6.23 -6.86
N GLY A 98 11.16 -5.95 -7.26
CA GLY A 98 11.54 -4.62 -7.75
C GLY A 98 11.29 -3.55 -6.70
N ASN A 99 10.48 -2.55 -7.08
CA ASN A 99 10.06 -1.42 -6.25
C ASN A 99 8.78 -1.69 -5.44
N THR A 100 8.36 -2.95 -5.32
CA THR A 100 7.13 -3.33 -4.61
C THR A 100 7.40 -4.39 -3.53
N ALA A 101 6.84 -4.19 -2.34
CA ALA A 101 6.79 -5.16 -1.26
C ALA A 101 5.34 -5.55 -0.96
N THR A 102 5.12 -6.80 -0.59
CA THR A 102 3.83 -7.27 -0.06
C THR A 102 4.08 -8.04 1.22
N HIS A 103 3.50 -7.56 2.32
CA HIS A 103 3.53 -8.20 3.64
C HIS A 103 2.15 -8.76 3.95
N SER A 104 2.07 -10.02 4.37
CA SER A 104 0.82 -10.68 4.74
C SER A 104 0.76 -10.96 6.23
N PHE A 105 -0.40 -10.78 6.84
CA PHE A 105 -0.68 -11.01 8.26
C PHE A 105 -1.98 -11.81 8.41
N SER A 106 -1.88 -12.99 9.00
CA SER A 106 -3.04 -13.84 9.29
C SER A 106 -3.54 -13.64 10.71
N MET A 107 -4.82 -13.33 10.85
CA MET A 107 -5.50 -13.13 12.13
C MET A 107 -6.76 -14.01 12.22
N PRO A 108 -7.37 -14.19 13.41
CA PRO A 108 -8.50 -15.09 13.58
C PRO A 108 -9.70 -14.89 12.64
N ASP A 109 -9.99 -13.66 12.24
CA ASP A 109 -11.18 -13.30 11.45
C ASP A 109 -10.90 -12.43 10.22
N VAL A 110 -9.64 -12.00 10.04
CA VAL A 110 -9.20 -11.18 8.90
C VAL A 110 -7.82 -11.63 8.40
N GLU A 111 -7.66 -11.68 7.08
CA GLU A 111 -6.34 -11.80 6.43
C GLU A 111 -5.97 -10.44 5.86
N ILE A 112 -4.75 -9.98 6.12
CA ILE A 112 -4.29 -8.65 5.71
C ILE A 112 -3.11 -8.79 4.78
N GLU A 113 -3.13 -8.03 3.68
CA GLU A 113 -1.96 -7.76 2.86
C GLU A 113 -1.67 -6.27 2.86
N VAL A 114 -0.46 -5.85 3.23
CA VAL A 114 0.00 -4.49 2.99
C VAL A 114 0.93 -4.51 1.79
N VAL A 115 0.48 -3.87 0.72
CA VAL A 115 1.26 -3.67 -0.50
C VAL A 115 1.88 -2.28 -0.45
N THR A 116 3.20 -2.20 -0.56
CA THR A 116 3.96 -0.95 -0.61
C THR A 116 4.65 -0.87 -1.97
N ALA A 117 4.42 0.19 -2.73
CA ALA A 117 5.09 0.45 -4.00
C ALA A 117 5.69 1.86 -3.98
N ILE A 118 6.97 1.98 -4.34
CA ILE A 118 7.66 3.26 -4.45
C ILE A 118 7.93 3.60 -5.91
N ALA A 119 7.84 4.88 -6.27
CA ALA A 119 8.19 5.41 -7.57
C ALA A 119 9.09 6.63 -7.39
N ASP A 120 10.32 6.54 -7.89
CA ASP A 120 11.22 7.71 -7.98
C ASP A 120 10.71 8.65 -9.08
N SER A 121 10.55 9.91 -8.72
CA SER A 121 10.04 10.96 -9.61
C SER A 121 11.12 11.93 -10.06
N SER A 122 12.13 12.17 -9.23
CA SER A 122 13.28 13.04 -9.49
C SER A 122 14.30 12.90 -8.35
N PRO A 123 15.57 13.31 -8.54
CA PRO A 123 16.56 13.22 -7.48
C PRO A 123 16.09 13.90 -6.18
N GLY A 124 15.98 13.11 -5.11
CA GLY A 124 15.49 13.55 -3.80
C GLY A 124 13.97 13.62 -3.65
N SER A 125 13.16 13.18 -4.64
CA SER A 125 11.69 13.14 -4.54
C SER A 125 11.13 11.82 -5.02
N ALA A 126 10.26 11.23 -4.22
CA ALA A 126 9.59 10.01 -4.59
C ALA A 126 8.17 9.92 -4.03
N LEU A 127 7.33 9.20 -4.78
CA LEU A 127 5.98 8.85 -4.44
C LEU A 127 5.98 7.45 -3.84
N VAL A 128 5.15 7.25 -2.83
CA VAL A 128 4.87 5.92 -2.34
C VAL A 128 3.39 5.72 -2.17
N VAL A 129 2.96 4.52 -2.54
CA VAL A 129 1.60 4.05 -2.35
C VAL A 129 1.66 2.88 -1.40
N GLN A 130 0.96 2.98 -0.28
CA GLN A 130 0.65 1.85 0.57
C GLN A 130 -0.83 1.53 0.51
N THR A 131 -1.16 0.25 0.38
CA THR A 131 -2.54 -0.23 0.43
C THR A 131 -2.62 -1.39 1.39
N MET A 132 -3.34 -1.20 2.50
CA MET A 132 -3.78 -2.30 3.35
C MET A 132 -5.04 -2.93 2.73
N ARG A 133 -4.97 -4.21 2.41
CA ARG A 133 -6.05 -5.04 1.88
C ARG A 133 -6.47 -5.99 2.98
N ALA A 134 -7.71 -5.89 3.44
CA ALA A 134 -8.25 -6.71 4.52
C ALA A 134 -9.40 -7.60 4.03
N THR A 135 -9.17 -8.91 4.03
CA THR A 135 -10.15 -9.92 3.61
C THR A 135 -10.86 -10.49 4.83
N ASN A 136 -12.18 -10.42 4.87
CA ASN A 136 -12.97 -11.07 5.93
C ASN A 136 -12.95 -12.60 5.72
N VAL A 137 -12.26 -13.32 6.59
CA VAL A 137 -12.22 -14.80 6.57
C VAL A 137 -13.17 -15.44 7.57
N SER A 138 -13.95 -14.63 8.28
CA SER A 138 -15.00 -15.11 9.18
C SER A 138 -16.25 -15.55 8.42
N PRO A 139 -17.10 -16.40 9.01
CA PRO A 139 -18.35 -16.83 8.39
C PRO A 139 -19.48 -15.78 8.47
N VAL A 140 -19.24 -14.61 9.07
CA VAL A 140 -20.23 -13.52 9.25
C VAL A 140 -19.67 -12.18 8.76
N PRO A 141 -20.52 -11.19 8.42
CA PRO A 141 -20.05 -9.85 8.10
C PRO A 141 -19.25 -9.24 9.27
N LEU A 142 -18.17 -8.52 8.95
CA LEU A 142 -17.32 -7.83 9.91
C LEU A 142 -17.29 -6.33 9.62
N THR A 143 -17.31 -5.52 10.67
CA THR A 143 -16.81 -4.14 10.57
C THR A 143 -15.30 -4.19 10.78
N ILE A 144 -14.54 -3.96 9.72
CA ILE A 144 -13.08 -3.84 9.75
C ILE A 144 -12.73 -2.36 9.82
N ARG A 145 -11.90 -2.00 10.79
CA ARG A 145 -11.37 -0.64 10.94
C ARG A 145 -9.87 -0.67 10.71
N GLY A 146 -9.40 0.10 9.74
CA GLY A 146 -7.98 0.28 9.45
C GLY A 146 -7.50 1.62 9.98
N TYR A 147 -6.25 1.68 10.43
CA TYR A 147 -5.60 2.91 10.86
C TYR A 147 -4.20 3.00 10.27
N ALA A 148 -3.84 4.19 9.79
CA ALA A 148 -2.47 4.53 9.43
C ALA A 148 -2.01 5.64 10.39
N TYR A 149 -0.86 5.44 11.04
CA TYR A 149 -0.18 6.44 11.86
C TYR A 149 1.11 6.83 11.16
N ILE A 150 1.40 8.13 11.11
CA ILE A 150 2.59 8.70 10.48
C ILE A 150 3.23 9.68 11.45
N ASP A 151 4.53 9.48 11.67
CA ASP A 151 5.45 10.35 12.37
C ASP A 151 6.42 10.93 11.34
N LEU A 152 6.31 12.24 11.12
CA LEU A 152 7.05 12.92 10.07
C LEU A 152 8.27 13.61 10.69
N THR A 153 9.44 13.36 10.13
CA THR A 153 10.65 14.04 10.57
C THR A 153 11.38 14.57 9.34
N LEU A 154 10.85 15.66 8.78
CA LEU A 154 11.40 16.34 7.61
C LEU A 154 12.74 17.06 7.91
N SER A 155 13.09 17.22 9.19
CA SER A 155 14.46 17.49 9.66
C SER A 155 14.67 16.98 11.09
N ALA A 156 15.92 16.71 11.46
CA ALA A 156 16.28 16.03 12.71
C ALA A 156 15.85 16.73 14.02
N THR A 157 15.39 17.99 13.96
CA THR A 157 14.74 18.73 15.05
C THR A 157 14.00 19.92 14.45
N GLY A 158 12.75 19.73 14.00
CA GLY A 158 11.97 20.76 13.31
C GLY A 158 10.67 21.10 14.03
N THR A 159 10.25 22.36 13.92
CA THR A 159 8.84 22.72 14.16
C THR A 159 8.08 22.45 12.86
N ASP A 160 7.26 21.41 12.88
CA ASP A 160 6.41 21.06 11.76
C ASP A 160 5.18 21.96 11.74
N THR A 161 4.72 22.23 10.52
CA THR A 161 3.38 22.77 10.28
C THR A 161 2.59 21.75 9.49
N VAL A 162 1.41 21.39 9.98
CA VAL A 162 0.47 20.54 9.24
C VAL A 162 -0.74 21.38 8.85
N THR A 163 -1.08 21.35 7.58
CA THR A 163 -2.23 22.07 7.01
C THR A 163 -3.12 21.11 6.23
N LEU A 164 -4.43 21.36 6.25
CA LEU A 164 -5.41 20.58 5.53
C LEU A 164 -5.55 21.13 4.09
N LEU A 165 -5.52 20.25 3.10
CA LEU A 165 -5.86 20.58 1.70
C LEU A 165 -7.26 20.11 1.29
N GLY A 166 -7.73 19.05 1.95
CA GLY A 166 -9.01 18.40 1.72
C GLY A 166 -9.36 17.52 2.92
N PRO A 167 -10.55 16.89 2.99
CA PRO A 167 -11.03 16.23 4.21
C PRO A 167 -10.11 15.16 4.82
N THR A 168 -9.24 14.55 4.01
CA THR A 168 -8.25 13.53 4.42
C THR A 168 -6.85 13.80 3.84
N GLN A 169 -6.62 14.99 3.30
CA GLN A 169 -5.38 15.39 2.64
C GLN A 169 -4.67 16.44 3.47
N THR A 170 -3.39 16.22 3.75
CA THR A 170 -2.56 17.16 4.51
C THR A 170 -1.23 17.46 3.80
N ILE A 171 -0.79 18.72 3.90
CA ILE A 171 0.63 19.08 3.68
C ILE A 171 1.29 19.17 5.04
N VAL A 172 2.48 18.60 5.13
CA VAL A 172 3.41 18.84 6.23
C VAL A 172 4.61 19.61 5.68
N THR A 173 4.98 20.68 6.36
CA THR A 173 6.09 21.56 5.98
C THR A 173 7.01 21.76 7.16
N ASP A 174 8.31 21.60 6.94
CA ASP A 174 9.33 22.03 7.88
C ASP A 174 9.69 23.50 7.63
N SER A 175 9.62 24.30 8.69
CA SER A 175 9.88 25.75 8.65
C SER A 175 11.37 26.12 8.57
N THR A 176 12.28 25.17 8.81
CA THR A 176 13.72 25.41 8.96
C THR A 176 14.56 24.97 7.76
N THR A 177 14.07 24.00 7.00
CA THR A 177 14.59 23.53 5.72
C THR A 177 13.38 23.34 4.82
N PRO A 178 13.27 23.98 3.64
CA PRO A 178 12.04 23.94 2.87
C PRO A 178 11.85 22.56 2.22
N ASN A 179 11.43 21.59 3.02
CA ASN A 179 11.04 20.25 2.63
C ASN A 179 9.55 20.11 2.98
N GLN A 180 8.80 19.52 2.05
CA GLN A 180 7.37 19.30 2.21
C GLN A 180 7.08 17.83 1.97
N ALA A 181 6.23 17.27 2.81
CA ALA A 181 5.59 15.99 2.55
C ALA A 181 4.10 16.19 2.34
N PHE A 182 3.55 15.42 1.44
CA PHE A 182 2.11 15.34 1.25
C PHE A 182 1.62 13.98 1.69
N LEU A 183 0.47 13.97 2.36
CA LEU A 183 -0.24 12.76 2.75
C LEU A 183 -1.66 12.80 2.18
N ASP A 184 -2.07 11.69 1.58
CA ASP A 184 -3.44 11.52 1.12
C ASP A 184 -3.95 10.12 1.46
N ALA A 185 -4.81 10.07 2.47
CA ALA A 185 -5.49 8.86 2.91
C ALA A 185 -6.82 8.73 2.17
N LEU A 186 -6.78 8.14 0.97
CA LEU A 186 -7.95 7.98 0.10
C LEU A 186 -9.07 7.24 0.84
N LEU A 187 -10.27 7.80 0.82
CA LEU A 187 -11.48 7.24 1.43
C LEU A 187 -11.43 7.09 2.96
N ALA A 188 -10.43 7.68 3.64
CA ALA A 188 -10.44 7.70 5.09
C ALA A 188 -11.69 8.45 5.59
N GLY A 189 -12.35 7.89 6.59
CA GLY A 189 -13.53 8.53 7.17
C GLY A 189 -13.13 9.61 8.16
N GLN A 190 -12.03 9.41 8.87
CA GLN A 190 -11.57 10.30 9.93
C GLN A 190 -10.05 10.50 9.91
N PHE A 191 -9.59 11.60 10.49
CA PHE A 191 -8.18 11.87 10.74
C PHE A 191 -7.98 12.45 12.15
N GLN A 192 -6.74 12.53 12.61
CA GLN A 192 -6.36 13.35 13.76
C GLN A 192 -4.90 13.78 13.63
N VAL A 193 -4.58 14.98 14.11
CA VAL A 193 -3.21 15.49 14.18
C VAL A 193 -2.88 15.87 15.63
N ALA A 194 -1.72 15.46 16.12
CA ALA A 194 -1.30 15.77 17.49
C ALA A 194 0.22 15.76 17.61
N PRO A 195 0.79 16.37 18.66
CA PRO A 195 2.23 16.28 18.88
C PRO A 195 2.63 14.85 19.23
N PHE A 196 3.81 14.42 18.81
CA PHE A 196 4.40 13.16 19.27
C PHE A 196 4.45 13.11 20.82
N PRO A 197 4.16 11.97 21.47
CA PRO A 197 3.69 10.68 20.92
C PRO A 197 2.16 10.47 21.04
N VAL A 198 1.36 11.53 21.15
CA VAL A 198 -0.05 11.46 21.60
C VAL A 198 -0.88 10.45 20.80
N LEU A 199 -0.82 10.47 19.47
CA LEU A 199 -1.61 9.55 18.64
C LEU A 199 -1.11 8.11 18.69
N ARG A 200 0.21 7.91 18.80
CA ARG A 200 0.77 6.56 18.94
C ARG A 200 0.32 5.91 20.24
N ASP A 201 0.39 6.67 21.33
CA ASP A 201 -0.02 6.18 22.64
C ASP A 201 -1.53 5.92 22.66
N LEU A 202 -2.34 6.77 22.01
CA LEU A 202 -3.79 6.54 21.82
C LEU A 202 -4.06 5.20 21.11
N LEU A 203 -3.40 4.92 19.99
CA LEU A 203 -3.58 3.67 19.23
C LEU A 203 -3.04 2.41 19.95
N ARG A 204 -2.24 2.59 21.00
CA ARG A 204 -1.61 1.52 21.79
C ARG A 204 -2.14 1.43 23.23
N ASP A 205 -3.18 2.19 23.61
CA ASP A 205 -3.62 2.31 25.01
C ASP A 205 -4.45 1.13 25.52
N GLY A 206 -4.75 0.15 24.67
CA GLY A 206 -5.56 -1.02 25.01
C GLY A 206 -7.07 -0.76 24.99
N SER A 207 -7.51 0.41 24.53
CA SER A 207 -8.90 0.82 24.43
C SER A 207 -9.30 1.09 22.97
N PRO A 208 -10.53 0.73 22.56
CA PRO A 208 -11.01 1.02 21.22
C PRO A 208 -10.91 2.51 20.86
N THR A 209 -10.04 2.86 19.91
CA THR A 209 -9.83 4.22 19.41
C THR A 209 -10.88 4.65 18.36
N GLN A 210 -11.26 5.92 18.40
CA GLN A 210 -12.03 6.60 17.35
C GLN A 210 -11.41 7.97 17.13
N LEU A 211 -10.85 8.21 15.93
CA LEU A 211 -10.31 9.52 15.57
C LEU A 211 -11.47 10.53 15.41
N ASP A 212 -11.19 11.79 15.72
CA ASP A 212 -12.23 12.82 15.94
C ASP A 212 -12.15 14.03 14.98
N ASN A 213 -11.30 13.99 13.94
CA ASN A 213 -11.09 15.06 12.96
C ASN A 213 -10.55 16.36 13.56
N THR A 214 -9.73 16.26 14.61
CA THR A 214 -9.12 17.42 15.27
C THR A 214 -7.62 17.53 15.02
N GLY A 215 -7.02 18.63 15.48
CA GLY A 215 -5.56 18.82 15.46
C GLY A 215 -5.04 19.81 14.42
N LEU A 216 -5.90 20.29 13.53
CA LEU A 216 -5.52 21.25 12.48
C LEU A 216 -6.13 22.65 12.69
N PRO A 217 -5.42 23.72 12.28
CA PRO A 217 -4.03 23.70 11.81
C PRO A 217 -3.06 23.37 12.96
N PHE A 218 -1.99 22.63 12.65
CA PHE A 218 -0.95 22.31 13.62
C PHE A 218 0.28 23.18 13.36
N SER A 219 0.83 23.77 14.42
CA SER A 219 2.08 24.52 14.34
C SER A 219 2.82 24.45 15.67
N GLY A 220 4.13 24.23 15.65
CA GLY A 220 5.00 24.46 16.80
C GLY A 220 5.43 23.23 17.59
N GLY A 221 5.59 22.08 16.93
CA GLY A 221 6.14 20.87 17.52
C GLY A 221 6.38 19.77 16.48
N ASP A 222 6.72 18.59 16.99
CA ASP A 222 6.89 17.34 16.24
C ASP A 222 5.51 16.75 15.93
N ALA A 223 5.11 16.77 14.66
CA ALA A 223 3.73 16.46 14.27
C ALA A 223 3.55 14.98 13.92
N THR A 224 2.52 14.38 14.52
CA THR A 224 2.02 13.06 14.13
C THR A 224 0.63 13.17 13.50
N VAL A 225 0.37 12.33 12.50
CA VAL A 225 -0.91 12.27 11.78
C VAL A 225 -1.44 10.84 11.85
N ALA A 226 -2.73 10.68 12.11
CA ALA A 226 -3.41 9.40 11.99
C ALA A 226 -4.64 9.50 11.10
N PHE A 227 -4.93 8.43 10.36
CA PHE A 227 -6.13 8.27 9.53
C PHE A 227 -6.87 7.01 9.93
N GLN A 228 -8.20 7.01 9.80
CA GLN A 228 -9.06 5.88 10.11
C GLN A 228 -10.06 5.61 8.98
N TRP A 229 -10.15 4.34 8.60
CA TRP A 229 -11.17 3.78 7.72
C TRP A 229 -12.13 2.90 8.52
N ASN A 230 -13.40 2.85 8.11
CA ASN A 230 -14.38 1.90 8.62
C ASN A 230 -15.07 1.24 7.42
N ALA A 231 -15.02 -0.08 7.34
CA ALA A 231 -15.65 -0.84 6.26
C ALA A 231 -16.47 -2.00 6.84
N ASP A 232 -17.72 -2.13 6.39
CA ASP A 232 -18.51 -3.34 6.62
C ASP A 232 -18.24 -4.31 5.46
N VAL A 233 -17.71 -5.48 5.78
CA VAL A 233 -17.14 -6.44 4.83
C VAL A 233 -17.84 -7.77 4.99
N ASP A 234 -18.52 -8.24 3.94
CA ASP A 234 -19.16 -9.55 3.91
C ASP A 234 -18.14 -10.71 3.95
N PRO A 235 -18.54 -11.94 4.35
CA PRO A 235 -17.67 -13.11 4.33
C PRO A 235 -17.00 -13.33 2.96
N GLY A 236 -15.67 -13.43 2.95
CA GLY A 236 -14.86 -13.62 1.75
C GLY A 236 -14.65 -12.36 0.90
N ALA A 237 -15.26 -11.23 1.26
CA ALA A 237 -15.03 -9.95 0.59
C ALA A 237 -13.77 -9.25 1.11
N LEU A 238 -13.30 -8.27 0.34
CA LEU A 238 -12.10 -7.49 0.59
C LEU A 238 -12.45 -6.01 0.80
N ALA A 239 -11.83 -5.37 1.80
CA ALA A 239 -11.74 -3.92 1.94
C ALA A 239 -10.31 -3.44 1.65
N THR A 240 -10.18 -2.21 1.14
CA THR A 240 -8.90 -1.58 0.80
C THR A 240 -8.77 -0.22 1.48
N PHE A 241 -7.63 0.01 2.12
CA PHE A 241 -7.29 1.25 2.82
C PHE A 241 -5.98 1.81 2.23
N PRO A 242 -6.09 2.65 1.18
CA PRO A 242 -4.93 3.24 0.52
C PRO A 242 -4.46 4.52 1.20
N ILE A 243 -3.14 4.70 1.29
CA ILE A 243 -2.48 5.96 1.62
C ILE A 243 -1.38 6.24 0.61
N ILE A 244 -1.33 7.48 0.14
CA ILE A 244 -0.32 7.98 -0.78
C ILE A 244 0.50 9.03 -0.04
N TYR A 245 1.81 9.00 -0.24
CA TYR A 245 2.68 10.03 0.27
C TYR A 245 3.77 10.40 -0.73
N SER A 246 4.18 11.66 -0.70
CA SER A 246 5.32 12.17 -1.45
C SER A 246 6.21 13.00 -0.55
N ILE A 247 7.52 12.94 -0.80
CA ILE A 247 8.54 13.81 -0.19
C ILE A 247 9.06 14.78 -1.25
N SER A 248 9.50 15.95 -0.79
CA SER A 248 10.25 16.96 -1.55
C SER A 248 9.44 17.79 -2.52
N GLY A 249 8.13 17.96 -2.25
CA GLY A 249 7.38 19.08 -2.82
C GLY A 249 6.96 18.97 -4.28
N ASP A 250 7.75 18.27 -5.10
CA ASP A 250 7.61 18.29 -6.57
C ASP A 250 6.47 17.41 -7.09
N VAL A 251 6.02 16.45 -6.28
CA VAL A 251 4.89 15.58 -6.60
C VAL A 251 3.75 15.86 -5.62
N LEU A 252 2.76 16.65 -6.06
CA LEU A 252 1.49 16.74 -5.37
C LEU A 252 0.78 15.37 -5.44
N PRO A 253 0.19 14.86 -4.33
CA PRO A 253 -0.62 13.66 -4.38
C PRO A 253 -1.74 13.93 -5.39
N PRO A 254 -2.07 12.95 -6.24
CA PRO A 254 -2.89 13.19 -7.42
C PRO A 254 -4.24 13.90 -7.18
N SER A 255 -4.78 13.76 -5.97
CA SER A 255 -6.05 14.36 -5.53
C SER A 255 -5.96 15.86 -5.18
N THR A 256 -4.75 16.42 -5.12
CA THR A 256 -4.49 17.86 -4.95
C THR A 256 -4.05 18.52 -6.27
N ARG A 257 -3.90 17.72 -7.33
CA ARG A 257 -3.66 18.26 -8.66
C ARG A 257 -4.98 18.71 -9.25
N GLU A 258 -4.93 19.84 -9.95
CA GLU A 258 -6.07 20.32 -10.70
C GLU A 258 -6.48 19.21 -11.67
N PHE A 259 -7.77 18.87 -11.68
CA PHE A 259 -8.29 17.82 -12.55
C PHE A 259 -7.82 18.04 -13.98
N GLN A 260 -7.09 17.07 -14.53
CA GLN A 260 -6.63 17.08 -15.91
C GLN A 260 -7.24 15.88 -16.63
N ARG A 261 -8.23 16.16 -17.49
CA ARG A 261 -8.84 15.12 -18.32
C ARG A 261 -7.77 14.45 -19.16
N GLY A 262 -7.70 13.12 -19.09
CA GLY A 262 -6.72 12.33 -19.82
C GLY A 262 -5.42 12.04 -19.09
N ASP A 263 -5.19 12.59 -17.89
CA ASP A 263 -4.05 12.26 -17.01
C ASP A 263 -4.40 11.00 -16.20
N ALA A 264 -4.38 9.85 -16.87
CA ALA A 264 -4.80 8.57 -16.32
C ALA A 264 -3.80 8.03 -15.28
N ASN A 265 -2.51 8.30 -15.48
CA ASN A 265 -1.47 7.84 -14.55
C ASN A 265 -1.28 8.82 -13.37
N GLY A 266 -1.85 10.03 -13.46
CA GLY A 266 -1.71 11.06 -12.45
C GLY A 266 -0.26 11.51 -12.33
N ASP A 267 0.39 11.89 -13.44
CA ASP A 267 1.74 12.49 -13.52
C ASP A 267 1.72 13.95 -14.02
N ALA A 268 0.53 14.49 -14.31
CA ALA A 268 0.26 15.83 -14.83
C ALA A 268 0.76 16.10 -16.27
N ILE A 269 1.12 15.05 -17.01
CA ILE A 269 1.55 15.12 -18.40
C ILE A 269 0.67 14.16 -19.21
N VAL A 270 -0.30 14.72 -19.95
CA VAL A 270 -1.11 13.90 -20.86
C VAL A 270 -0.24 13.45 -22.04
N ASP A 271 0.18 12.19 -22.03
CA ASP A 271 1.01 11.56 -23.06
C ASP A 271 0.65 10.08 -23.31
N ILE A 272 1.56 9.35 -23.95
CA ILE A 272 1.31 7.95 -24.33
C ILE A 272 1.27 7.01 -23.12
N SER A 273 1.87 7.39 -22.00
CA SER A 273 1.86 6.62 -20.76
C SER A 273 0.47 6.57 -20.13
N ASP A 274 -0.35 7.62 -20.26
CA ASP A 274 -1.76 7.61 -19.85
C ASP A 274 -2.59 6.61 -20.63
N VAL A 275 -2.34 6.52 -21.94
CA VAL A 275 -2.99 5.53 -22.81
C VAL A 275 -2.65 4.11 -22.32
N VAL A 276 -1.40 3.88 -21.93
CA VAL A 276 -0.98 2.58 -21.38
C VAL A 276 -1.67 2.30 -20.06
N THR A 277 -1.73 3.27 -19.15
CA THR A 277 -2.39 3.13 -17.84
C THR A 277 -3.88 2.82 -17.99
N ALA A 278 -4.61 3.59 -18.82
CA ALA A 278 -6.03 3.36 -19.07
C ALA A 278 -6.28 1.94 -19.61
N LEU A 279 -5.45 1.45 -20.53
CA LEU A 279 -5.56 0.08 -21.06
C LEU A 279 -5.18 -0.99 -20.02
N GLN A 280 -4.21 -0.73 -19.16
CA GLN A 280 -3.85 -1.64 -18.07
C GLN A 280 -4.98 -1.79 -17.06
N GLU A 281 -5.70 -0.72 -16.74
CA GLU A 281 -6.87 -0.80 -15.87
C GLU A 281 -8.02 -1.61 -16.47
N LEU A 282 -8.24 -1.48 -17.78
CA LEU A 282 -9.30 -2.21 -18.47
C LEU A 282 -9.01 -3.72 -18.61
N PHE A 283 -7.74 -4.10 -18.80
CA PHE A 283 -7.38 -5.45 -19.26
C PHE A 283 -6.47 -6.24 -18.32
N VAL A 284 -5.83 -5.61 -17.34
CA VAL A 284 -4.90 -6.29 -16.43
C VAL A 284 -5.53 -6.38 -15.04
N PRO A 285 -5.96 -7.57 -14.59
CA PRO A 285 -6.52 -7.75 -13.26
C PRO A 285 -5.50 -7.40 -12.17
N GLY A 286 -5.92 -6.62 -11.17
CA GLY A 286 -5.07 -6.24 -10.04
C GLY A 286 -4.16 -5.04 -10.27
N THR A 287 -4.26 -4.38 -11.42
CA THR A 287 -3.67 -3.05 -11.66
C THR A 287 -4.15 -2.07 -10.60
N VAL A 288 -3.24 -1.24 -10.10
CA VAL A 288 -3.58 -0.14 -9.19
C VAL A 288 -4.35 0.90 -10.01
N PRO A 289 -5.60 1.21 -9.65
CA PRO A 289 -6.36 2.22 -10.37
C PRO A 289 -5.67 3.58 -10.32
N GLY A 290 -5.75 4.30 -11.43
CA GLY A 290 -5.35 5.67 -11.55
C GLY A 290 -6.05 6.51 -10.49
N PRO A 291 -5.40 7.60 -10.07
CA PRO A 291 -5.86 8.34 -8.91
C PRO A 291 -7.19 9.08 -9.10
N CYS A 292 -7.61 9.28 -10.35
CA CYS A 292 -8.81 10.01 -10.70
C CYS A 292 -9.62 9.25 -11.76
N PRO A 293 -10.77 8.64 -11.38
CA PRO A 293 -11.67 7.97 -12.32
C PRO A 293 -12.16 8.89 -13.45
N ASP A 294 -12.40 10.17 -13.14
CA ASP A 294 -12.86 11.14 -14.14
C ASP A 294 -11.75 11.50 -15.16
N ALA A 295 -10.48 11.28 -14.82
CA ALA A 295 -9.37 11.50 -15.75
C ALA A 295 -9.23 10.35 -16.77
N LEU A 296 -9.67 9.15 -16.38
CA LEU A 296 -9.75 7.96 -17.23
C LEU A 296 -10.90 8.04 -18.25
N ASP A 297 -11.98 8.77 -17.95
CA ASP A 297 -13.03 9.15 -18.91
C ASP A 297 -12.56 10.35 -19.76
N ALA A 298 -11.62 10.05 -20.66
CA ALA A 298 -10.95 11.05 -21.49
C ALA A 298 -11.91 11.66 -22.53
N ASN A 299 -12.95 10.94 -22.95
CA ASN A 299 -13.91 11.40 -23.94
C ASN A 299 -15.16 12.10 -23.33
N ASP A 300 -15.31 12.06 -22.00
CA ASP A 300 -16.40 12.66 -21.21
C ASP A 300 -17.79 12.07 -21.49
N ASP A 301 -17.87 10.77 -21.80
CA ASP A 301 -19.14 10.08 -22.08
C ASP A 301 -19.78 9.41 -20.84
N GLY A 302 -19.10 9.47 -19.70
CA GLY A 302 -19.53 8.91 -18.42
C GLY A 302 -19.13 7.45 -18.22
N GLY A 303 -18.37 6.86 -19.13
CA GLY A 303 -17.76 5.55 -19.03
C GLY A 303 -16.25 5.60 -19.10
N VAL A 304 -15.59 4.54 -18.60
CA VAL A 304 -14.17 4.29 -18.85
C VAL A 304 -14.08 3.03 -19.71
N ASP A 305 -13.71 3.18 -20.97
CA ASP A 305 -13.54 2.09 -21.91
C ASP A 305 -12.44 2.35 -22.97
N VAL A 306 -12.39 1.52 -24.02
CA VAL A 306 -11.36 1.63 -25.06
C VAL A 306 -11.47 2.93 -25.86
N ALA A 307 -12.65 3.54 -25.91
CA ALA A 307 -12.88 4.81 -26.58
C ALA A 307 -12.05 5.95 -25.96
N ASP A 308 -11.79 5.90 -24.65
CA ASP A 308 -10.94 6.89 -23.96
C ASP A 308 -9.48 6.82 -24.42
N ALA A 309 -8.93 5.62 -24.50
CA ALA A 309 -7.58 5.39 -25.02
C ALA A 309 -7.46 5.84 -26.49
N VAL A 310 -8.48 5.58 -27.30
CA VAL A 310 -8.53 6.04 -28.70
C VAL A 310 -8.62 7.57 -28.78
N TYR A 311 -9.43 8.20 -27.93
CA TYR A 311 -9.58 9.64 -27.84
C TYR A 311 -8.26 10.33 -27.46
N LEU A 312 -7.55 9.81 -26.47
CA LEU A 312 -6.21 10.28 -26.08
C LEU A 312 -5.22 10.19 -27.23
N LEU A 313 -5.09 9.03 -27.88
CA LEU A 313 -4.20 8.87 -29.03
C LEU A 313 -4.55 9.83 -30.18
N ALA A 314 -5.83 10.09 -30.43
CA ALA A 314 -6.25 11.07 -31.42
C ALA A 314 -5.82 12.48 -31.01
N SER A 315 -5.90 12.84 -29.73
CA SER A 315 -5.48 14.16 -29.25
C SER A 315 -3.96 14.39 -29.29
N LEU A 316 -3.15 13.34 -29.18
CA LEU A 316 -1.68 13.43 -29.12
C LEU A 316 -1.01 13.57 -30.49
N PHE A 317 -1.67 13.14 -31.57
CA PHE A 317 -1.04 12.97 -32.88
C PHE A 317 -1.77 13.65 -34.05
N ILE A 318 -2.79 14.48 -33.78
CA ILE A 318 -3.60 15.19 -34.80
C ILE A 318 -3.52 16.69 -34.56
#